data_AF-A0A8J8GS85-F1
#
_entry.id   AF-A0A8J8GS85-F1
#
_cell.length_a   1.000
_cell.length_b   1.000
_cell.length_c   1.000
_cell.angle_alpha   90.00
_cell.angle_beta   90.00
_cell.angle_gamma   90.00
#
_symmetry.space_group_name_H-M   'P 1'
#
loop_
_entity.id
_entity.type
_entity.pdbx_description
1 polymer ?
#
loop_
_entity_poly.entity_id
_entity_poly.type
_entity_poly.pdbx_seq_one_letter_code
_entity_poly.pdbx_strand_id
1 'polypeptide(L)'
;MTDFRIGEAAELLGVSADTVRRWVDAGRLPATRDPQGHRMIPGRSLAEFARSLGGDPDERAGQSSARNRLRGIVTSIVKDAVMAQVDIQAGPFRVVSLMSREAVDELGLEVGSLAVAVVKSTTVVVERA
;
A
#
# COMPACT_ATOMS: atom_id res chain seq x y z
N MET A 1 5.56 -19.36 22.09
CA MET A 1 5.24 -19.10 20.66
C MET A 1 4.77 -17.66 20.61
N THR A 2 5.33 -16.82 19.74
CA THR A 2 4.98 -15.39 19.72
C THR A 2 3.63 -15.22 19.05
N ASP A 3 2.68 -14.59 19.71
CA ASP A 3 1.37 -14.23 19.16
C ASP A 3 1.35 -12.73 18.91
N PHE A 4 0.78 -12.32 17.77
CA PHE A 4 0.70 -10.94 17.35
C PHE A 4 -0.74 -10.43 17.42
N ARG A 5 -0.92 -9.22 17.93
CA ARG A 5 -2.18 -8.50 17.74
C ARG A 5 -2.35 -8.11 16.27
N ILE A 6 -3.58 -7.82 15.88
CA ILE A 6 -3.90 -7.36 14.53
C ILE A 6 -3.04 -6.17 14.09
N GLY A 7 -2.78 -5.22 14.99
CA GLY A 7 -1.95 -4.04 14.69
C GLY A 7 -0.50 -4.41 14.37
N GLU A 8 0.12 -5.25 15.21
CA GLU A 8 1.50 -5.71 15.02
C GLU A 8 1.64 -6.55 13.74
N ALA A 9 0.65 -7.42 13.48
CA ALA A 9 0.61 -8.19 12.23
C ALA A 9 0.45 -7.29 10.99
N ALA A 10 -0.32 -6.20 11.10
CA ALA A 10 -0.52 -5.24 10.02
C ALA A 10 0.79 -4.48 9.69
N GLU A 11 1.52 -4.05 10.72
CA GLU A 11 2.84 -3.43 10.56
C GLU A 11 3.83 -4.39 9.89
N LEU A 12 3.91 -5.64 10.35
CA LEU A 12 4.80 -6.66 9.78
C LEU A 12 4.45 -7.02 8.32
N LEU A 13 3.18 -6.93 7.93
CA LEU A 13 2.70 -7.25 6.58
C LEU A 13 2.62 -6.02 5.65
N GLY A 14 2.91 -4.81 6.14
CA GLY A 14 2.83 -3.58 5.36
C GLY A 14 1.41 -3.24 4.88
N VAL A 15 0.37 -3.59 5.66
CA VAL A 15 -1.05 -3.32 5.33
C VAL A 15 -1.77 -2.67 6.50
N SER A 16 -3.02 -2.25 6.32
CA SER A 16 -3.83 -1.74 7.44
C SER A 16 -4.36 -2.87 8.34
N ALA A 17 -4.61 -2.53 9.61
CA ALA A 17 -5.27 -3.41 10.58
C ALA A 17 -6.64 -3.92 10.09
N ASP A 18 -7.37 -3.13 9.29
CA ASP A 18 -8.65 -3.54 8.71
C ASP A 18 -8.49 -4.62 7.63
N THR A 19 -7.41 -4.57 6.86
CA THR A 19 -7.08 -5.61 5.86
C THR A 19 -6.78 -6.93 6.57
N VAL A 20 -5.98 -6.89 7.63
CA VAL A 20 -5.70 -8.08 8.46
C VAL A 20 -6.99 -8.61 9.09
N ARG A 21 -7.85 -7.73 9.62
CA ARG A 21 -9.14 -8.13 10.19
C ARG A 21 -10.02 -8.83 9.16
N ARG A 22 -10.10 -8.31 7.94
CA ARG A 22 -10.83 -8.92 6.81
C ARG A 22 -10.29 -10.30 6.44
N TRP A 23 -8.96 -10.49 6.43
CA TRP A 23 -8.38 -11.81 6.16
C TRP A 23 -8.68 -12.83 7.25
N VAL A 24 -8.68 -12.40 8.51
CA VAL A 24 -9.11 -13.24 9.63
C VAL A 24 -10.59 -13.59 9.51
N ASP A 25 -11.46 -12.60 9.22
CA ASP A 25 -12.91 -12.81 9.06
C ASP A 25 -13.24 -13.73 7.88
N ALA A 26 -12.45 -13.64 6.80
CA ALA A 26 -12.57 -14.51 5.64
C ALA A 26 -11.92 -15.90 5.83
N GLY A 27 -11.37 -16.19 7.02
CA GLY A 27 -10.69 -17.47 7.31
C GLY A 27 -9.36 -17.66 6.58
N ARG A 28 -8.82 -16.62 5.95
CA ARG A 28 -7.55 -16.67 5.20
C ARG A 28 -6.33 -16.60 6.10
N LEU A 29 -6.44 -15.94 7.26
CA LEU A 29 -5.38 -15.85 8.26
C LEU A 29 -5.91 -16.38 9.59
N PRO A 30 -5.40 -17.52 10.09
CA PRO A 30 -5.84 -18.08 11.37
C PRO A 30 -5.54 -17.12 12.53
N ALA A 31 -6.55 -16.88 13.36
CA ALA A 31 -6.41 -16.13 14.61
C ALA A 31 -7.21 -16.81 15.73
N THR A 32 -6.71 -16.72 16.95
CA THR A 32 -7.39 -17.14 18.18
C THR A 32 -7.86 -15.91 18.94
N ARG A 33 -8.67 -16.10 19.99
CA ARG A 33 -9.02 -15.04 20.92
C ARG A 33 -8.29 -15.26 22.24
N ASP A 34 -7.68 -14.22 22.78
CA ASP A 34 -7.15 -14.25 24.13
C ASP A 34 -8.30 -14.27 25.17
N PRO A 35 -8.00 -14.48 26.47
CA PRO A 35 -9.01 -14.43 27.54
C PRO A 35 -9.73 -13.08 27.68
N GLN A 36 -9.18 -12.02 27.08
CA GLN A 36 -9.74 -10.65 27.07
C GLN A 36 -10.56 -10.38 25.80
N GLY A 37 -10.66 -11.36 24.89
CA GLY A 37 -11.42 -11.28 23.65
C GLY A 37 -10.66 -10.68 22.45
N HIS A 38 -9.40 -10.29 22.61
CA HIS A 38 -8.56 -9.76 21.54
C HIS A 38 -8.17 -10.85 20.55
N ARG A 39 -8.13 -10.51 19.26
CA ARG A 39 -7.67 -11.43 18.22
C ARG A 39 -6.15 -11.50 18.22
N MET A 40 -5.64 -12.72 18.36
CA MET A 40 -4.23 -13.06 18.41
C MET A 40 -3.87 -13.96 17.24
N ILE A 41 -2.87 -13.58 16.46
CA ILE A 41 -2.41 -14.30 15.28
C ILE A 41 -1.13 -15.05 15.67
N PRO A 42 -1.12 -16.39 15.62
CA PRO A 42 0.09 -17.15 15.88
C PRO A 42 1.19 -16.78 14.89
N GLY A 43 2.40 -16.52 15.38
CA GLY A 43 3.52 -16.07 14.55
C GLY A 43 3.88 -17.04 13.41
N ARG A 44 3.69 -18.34 13.62
CA ARG A 44 3.86 -19.34 12.55
C ARG A 44 2.86 -19.13 11.42
N SER A 45 1.58 -18.97 11.74
CA SER A 45 0.52 -18.71 10.78
C SER A 45 0.74 -17.39 10.05
N LEU A 46 1.19 -16.35 10.77
CA LEU A 46 1.53 -15.05 10.18
C LEU A 46 2.69 -15.19 9.17
N ALA A 47 3.75 -15.91 9.53
CA ALA A 47 4.90 -16.12 8.65
C ALA A 47 4.57 -16.99 7.43
N GLU A 48 3.76 -18.04 7.60
CA GLU A 48 3.25 -18.85 6.49
C GLU A 48 2.38 -18.01 5.54
N PHE A 49 1.50 -17.18 6.09
CA PHE A 49 0.65 -16.29 5.31
C PHE A 49 1.46 -15.21 4.58
N ALA A 50 2.46 -14.60 5.23
CA ALA A 50 3.35 -13.62 4.60
C ALA A 50 4.08 -14.19 3.39
N ARG A 51 4.58 -15.44 3.48
CA ARG A 51 5.18 -16.14 2.33
C ARG A 51 4.16 -16.38 1.20
N SER A 52 2.90 -16.68 1.54
CA SER A 52 1.84 -16.86 0.53
C SER A 52 1.40 -15.56 -0.15
N LEU A 53 1.66 -14.39 0.46
CA LEU A 53 1.42 -13.06 -0.11
C LEU A 53 2.55 -12.57 -1.03
N GLY A 54 3.69 -13.29 -1.06
CA GLY A 54 4.83 -13.02 -1.92
C GLY A 54 4.54 -13.40 -3.37
N GLY A 55 3.64 -12.65 -3.99
CA GLY A 55 3.47 -12.53 -5.44
C GLY A 55 3.91 -11.13 -5.89
N ASP A 56 4.18 -10.99 -7.18
CA ASP A 56 4.66 -9.79 -7.85
C ASP A 56 3.92 -8.52 -7.38
N PRO A 57 4.61 -7.48 -6.87
CA PRO A 57 4.02 -6.21 -6.46
C PRO A 57 3.03 -5.62 -7.48
N ASP A 58 3.22 -5.91 -8.77
CA ASP A 58 2.36 -5.44 -9.87
C ASP A 58 0.94 -6.03 -9.84
N GLU A 59 0.71 -7.22 -9.27
CA GLU A 59 -0.64 -7.80 -9.18
C GLU A 59 -1.57 -7.06 -8.20
N ARG A 60 -1.02 -6.26 -7.28
CA ARG A 60 -1.79 -5.46 -6.30
C ARG A 60 -2.45 -4.22 -6.93
N ALA A 61 -2.16 -3.91 -8.19
CA ALA A 61 -2.73 -2.77 -8.92
C ALA A 61 -4.25 -2.88 -9.17
N GLY A 62 -4.85 -4.08 -9.03
CA GLY A 62 -6.24 -4.38 -9.39
C GLY A 62 -7.32 -4.13 -8.34
N GLN A 63 -6.99 -3.95 -7.05
CA GLN A 63 -7.98 -3.79 -5.98
C GLN A 63 -7.65 -2.62 -5.05
N SER A 64 -7.43 -1.43 -5.61
CA SER A 64 -7.29 -0.21 -4.80
C SER A 64 -8.65 0.46 -4.59
N SER A 65 -9.00 0.78 -3.34
CA SER A 65 -10.21 1.56 -3.01
C SER A 65 -10.08 3.05 -3.35
N ALA A 66 -8.90 3.49 -3.79
CA ALA A 66 -8.68 4.84 -4.26
C ALA A 66 -9.45 5.08 -5.56
N ARG A 67 -10.48 5.93 -5.48
CA ARG A 67 -11.33 6.28 -6.62
C ARG A 67 -10.71 7.32 -7.55
N ASN A 68 -9.75 8.10 -7.04
CA ASN A 68 -9.07 9.12 -7.83
C ASN A 68 -7.85 8.48 -8.49
N ARG A 69 -7.95 8.21 -9.79
CA ARG A 69 -6.88 7.64 -10.61
C ARG A 69 -6.62 8.56 -11.79
N LEU A 70 -5.47 9.21 -11.79
CA LEU A 70 -5.09 10.19 -12.81
C LEU A 70 -3.99 9.57 -13.67
N ARG A 71 -4.35 9.08 -14.85
CA ARG A 71 -3.39 8.54 -15.81
C ARG A 71 -2.60 9.68 -16.44
N GLY A 72 -1.30 9.51 -16.59
CA GLY A 72 -0.42 10.51 -17.17
C GLY A 72 0.93 9.95 -17.56
N ILE A 73 1.82 10.86 -17.95
CA ILE A 73 3.22 10.56 -18.28
C ILE A 73 4.13 11.20 -17.23
N VAL A 74 5.16 10.47 -16.80
CA VAL A 74 6.19 11.00 -15.91
C VAL A 74 7.03 12.03 -16.66
N THR A 75 7.11 13.25 -16.15
CA THR A 75 7.83 14.37 -16.79
C THR A 75 9.11 14.76 -16.06
N SER A 76 9.23 14.42 -14.78
CA SER A 76 10.44 14.65 -13.98
C SER A 76 10.52 13.67 -12.82
N ILE A 77 11.74 13.32 -12.44
CA ILE A 77 12.04 12.56 -11.24
C ILE A 77 13.25 13.20 -10.55
N VAL A 78 13.11 13.54 -9.27
CA VAL A 78 14.21 13.99 -8.41
C VAL A 78 14.36 12.99 -7.29
N LYS A 79 15.55 12.38 -7.15
CA LYS A 79 15.85 11.38 -6.11
C LYS A 79 16.88 11.93 -5.15
N ASP A 80 16.56 11.92 -3.86
CA ASP A 80 17.51 12.12 -2.78
C ASP A 80 18.02 10.77 -2.26
N ALA A 81 18.56 10.75 -1.03
CA ALA A 81 19.06 9.53 -0.40
C ALA A 81 17.94 8.54 -0.05
N VAL A 82 16.79 9.04 0.43
CA VAL A 82 15.67 8.19 0.93
C VAL A 82 14.35 8.48 0.21
N MET A 83 14.15 9.72 -0.24
CA MET A 83 12.92 10.17 -0.86
C MET A 83 13.11 10.48 -2.33
N ALA A 84 12.02 10.48 -3.07
CA ALA A 84 11.94 10.91 -4.44
C ALA A 84 10.66 11.74 -4.67
N GLN A 85 10.80 12.74 -5.53
CA GLN A 85 9.69 13.46 -6.12
C GLN A 85 9.50 12.96 -7.55
N VAL A 86 8.25 12.62 -7.89
CA VAL A 86 7.84 12.22 -9.23
C VAL A 86 6.75 13.15 -9.72
N ASP A 87 6.98 13.76 -10.87
CA ASP A 87 6.03 14.66 -11.51
C ASP A 87 5.34 13.93 -12.65
N ILE A 88 4.01 13.98 -12.66
CA ILE A 88 3.16 13.34 -13.68
C ILE A 88 2.29 14.41 -14.34
N GLN A 89 2.33 14.47 -15.67
CA GLN A 89 1.37 15.25 -16.45
C GLN A 89 0.14 14.37 -16.76
N ALA A 90 -0.99 14.69 -16.13
CA ALA A 90 -2.27 13.99 -16.28
C ALA A 90 -3.31 14.92 -16.92
N GLY A 91 -3.42 14.87 -18.24
CA GLY A 91 -4.28 15.80 -18.99
C GLY A 91 -3.79 17.24 -18.80
N PRO A 92 -4.65 18.21 -18.39
CA PRO A 92 -4.24 19.58 -18.15
C PRO A 92 -3.56 19.79 -16.78
N PHE A 93 -3.50 18.78 -15.92
CA PHE A 93 -3.04 18.91 -14.54
C PHE A 93 -1.64 18.31 -14.36
N ARG A 94 -0.78 19.00 -13.61
CA ARG A 94 0.47 18.44 -13.07
C ARG A 94 0.21 17.89 -11.68
N VAL A 95 0.51 16.61 -11.48
CA VAL A 95 0.40 15.91 -10.20
C VAL A 95 1.81 15.62 -9.70
N VAL A 96 2.11 15.99 -8.46
CA VAL A 96 3.41 15.73 -7.83
C VAL A 96 3.21 14.67 -6.74
N SER A 97 4.01 13.62 -6.79
CA SER A 97 4.04 12.57 -5.79
C SER A 97 5.39 12.56 -5.06
N LEU A 98 5.34 12.47 -3.74
CA LEU A 98 6.50 12.17 -2.91
C LEU A 98 6.41 10.72 -2.47
N MET A 99 7.46 9.95 -2.75
CA MET A 99 7.56 8.53 -2.41
C MET A 99 9.00 8.17 -2.05
N SER A 100 9.26 6.96 -1.56
CA SER A 100 10.64 6.54 -1.28
C SER A 100 11.43 6.40 -2.59
N ARG A 101 12.75 6.57 -2.49
CA ARG A 101 13.66 6.34 -3.60
C ARG A 101 13.52 4.92 -4.13
N GLU A 102 13.48 3.94 -3.23
CA GLU A 102 13.37 2.52 -3.54
C GLU A 102 12.08 2.24 -4.33
N ALA A 103 10.95 2.87 -3.99
CA ALA A 103 9.69 2.65 -4.69
C ALA A 103 9.74 3.15 -6.15
N VAL A 104 10.49 4.23 -6.44
CA VAL A 104 10.69 4.69 -7.82
C VAL A 104 11.53 3.68 -8.60
N ASP A 105 12.56 3.13 -7.97
CA ASP A 105 13.45 2.13 -8.58
C ASP A 105 12.72 0.79 -8.82
N GLU A 106 11.97 0.30 -7.83
CA GLU A 106 11.17 -0.93 -7.92
C GLU A 106 10.10 -0.87 -9.00
N LEU A 107 9.44 0.28 -9.16
CA LEU A 107 8.43 0.50 -10.20
C LEU A 107 9.03 0.77 -11.58
N GLY A 108 10.36 0.86 -11.71
CA GLY A 108 11.04 1.18 -12.97
C GLY A 108 10.58 2.52 -13.57
N LEU A 109 10.28 3.50 -12.72
CA LEU A 109 9.80 4.80 -13.20
C LEU A 109 10.96 5.61 -13.79
N GLU A 110 10.75 6.08 -15.01
CA GLU A 110 11.67 6.93 -15.75
C GLU A 110 10.89 8.09 -16.36
N VAL A 111 11.61 9.17 -16.74
CA VAL A 111 10.99 10.24 -17.51
C VAL A 111 10.51 9.69 -18.86
N GLY A 112 9.23 9.87 -19.15
CA GLY A 112 8.57 9.28 -20.32
C GLY A 112 7.72 8.05 -20.01
N SER A 113 7.84 7.44 -18.81
CA SER A 113 7.02 6.30 -18.41
C SER A 113 5.55 6.69 -18.28
N LEU A 114 4.65 5.78 -18.70
CA LEU A 114 3.23 5.87 -18.36
C LEU A 114 3.04 5.55 -16.88
N ALA A 115 2.31 6.40 -16.17
CA ALA A 115 2.03 6.23 -14.76
C ALA A 115 0.57 6.56 -14.43
N VAL A 116 0.09 6.03 -13.31
CA VAL A 116 -1.23 6.37 -12.76
C VAL A 116 -1.04 6.91 -11.36
N ALA A 117 -1.26 8.21 -11.16
CA ALA A 117 -1.31 8.76 -9.82
C ALA A 117 -2.60 8.32 -9.14
N VAL A 118 -2.46 7.64 -8.00
CA VAL A 118 -3.58 7.08 -7.23
C VAL A 118 -3.71 7.84 -5.91
N VAL A 119 -4.84 8.54 -5.72
CA VAL A 119 -5.09 9.33 -4.50
C VAL A 119 -6.27 8.74 -3.74
N LYS A 120 -6.06 8.42 -2.46
CA LYS A 120 -7.12 7.92 -1.59
C LYS A 120 -8.15 9.03 -1.36
N SER A 121 -9.44 8.70 -1.48
CA SER A 121 -10.53 9.70 -1.37
C SER A 121 -10.56 10.43 -0.03
N THR A 122 -10.13 9.78 1.05
CA THR A 122 -10.07 10.38 2.40
C THR A 122 -8.94 11.40 2.59
N THR A 123 -8.08 11.59 1.59
CA THR A 123 -6.94 12.53 1.64
C THR A 123 -7.17 13.74 0.72
N VAL A 124 -8.29 13.79 0.01
CA VAL A 124 -8.66 14.95 -0.80
C VAL A 124 -9.38 15.97 0.05
N VAL A 125 -8.88 17.21 0.05
CA VAL A 125 -9.54 18.36 0.67
C VAL A 125 -10.35 19.08 -0.40
N VAL A 126 -11.57 19.50 -0.07
CA VAL A 126 -12.46 20.27 -0.95
C VAL A 126 -12.67 21.63 -0.34
N GLU A 127 -12.46 22.68 -1.12
CA GLU A 127 -12.71 24.07 -0.73
C GLU A 127 -13.70 24.70 -1.72
N ARG A 128 -14.44 25.72 -1.25
CA ARG A 128 -15.34 26.50 -2.10
C ARG A 128 -14.52 27.58 -2.82
N ALA A 129 -14.74 27.73 -4.12
CA ALA A 129 -14.15 28.78 -4.94
C ALA A 129 -14.78 30.16 -4.67
#